data_AF-A0A7C1AT01-F1
#
_entry.id   AF-A0A7C1AT01-F1
#
_cell.length_a   1.000
_cell.length_b   1.000
_cell.length_c   1.000
_cell.angle_alpha   90.00
_cell.angle_beta   90.00
_cell.angle_gamma   90.00
#
_symmetry.space_group_name_H-M   'P 1'
#
loop_
_entity.id
_entity.type
_entity.pdbx_description
1 polymer ?
#
loop_
_entity_poly.entity_id
_entity_poly.type
_entity_poly.pdbx_seq_one_letter_code
_entity_poly.pdbx_strand_id
1 'polypeptide(L)'
;MMLRKIIYVSIISFLISGCAHDARKEYSGADYPSSQYLTATGIGRSESEARNQAVAGISRIFESRVYSDTMDRVKSVVKGSGNEVSEQSIESNIRVVSDMELKGVQVDRTWFDKGKGVYYALAVLDRSRAGDNWQSEIRNIDSSIEGEYQVLNKAGSRFERYMALKKILKSWLQREVIVSRLRVLGFTRKGTPSYNIRSVFNMIPVLKSQMLICIDINGDYAKKIRERLSEALAGSGFLISNDHDKADVLITGMVVVNPVELKNPGWEFARATVALSVIDRKTGSIVGEITQNARAGHITYAEAVQMAVKKVSGPVAGQLLGYLEE
;
A
#
# COMPACT_ATOMS: atom_id res chain seq x y z
N MET A 1 14.77 75.57 -76.02
CA MET A 1 15.61 74.36 -75.80
C MET A 1 15.16 73.74 -74.47
N MET A 2 14.01 73.07 -74.50
CA MET A 2 13.79 71.62 -74.61
C MET A 2 13.32 71.04 -73.25
N LEU A 3 12.00 70.85 -73.21
CA LEU A 3 11.24 70.01 -72.29
C LEU A 3 11.88 68.63 -72.08
N ARG A 4 11.71 68.06 -70.89
CA ARG A 4 11.52 66.61 -70.74
C ARG A 4 10.48 66.27 -69.67
N LYS A 5 9.56 65.42 -70.09
CA LYS A 5 8.32 64.97 -69.42
C LYS A 5 8.59 63.81 -68.45
N ILE A 6 7.85 63.81 -67.33
CA ILE A 6 7.03 62.73 -66.72
C ILE A 6 7.62 61.31 -66.65
N ILE A 7 7.61 60.71 -65.45
CA ILE A 7 6.95 59.42 -65.13
C ILE A 7 6.74 59.33 -63.60
N TYR A 8 5.47 59.15 -63.22
CA TYR A 8 5.00 58.78 -61.88
C TYR A 8 5.25 57.29 -61.64
N VAL A 9 5.77 56.92 -60.46
CA VAL A 9 5.66 55.56 -59.93
C VAL A 9 5.15 55.64 -58.50
N SER A 10 3.88 55.28 -58.33
CA SER A 10 3.26 54.98 -57.03
C SER A 10 3.94 53.76 -56.41
N ILE A 11 4.55 53.90 -55.24
CA ILE A 11 4.95 52.76 -54.40
C ILE A 11 3.98 52.69 -53.22
N ILE A 12 3.22 51.61 -53.23
CA ILE A 12 2.22 51.20 -52.25
C ILE A 12 2.92 50.73 -50.96
N SER A 13 2.34 51.15 -49.86
CA SER A 13 2.68 50.85 -48.47
C SER A 13 2.73 49.35 -48.15
N PHE A 14 3.68 48.92 -47.31
CA PHE A 14 3.42 47.87 -46.31
C PHE A 14 4.25 48.15 -45.05
N LEU A 15 3.55 48.64 -44.02
CA LEU A 15 4.00 48.68 -42.65
C LEU A 15 4.34 47.25 -42.21
N ILE A 16 5.63 46.97 -42.01
CA ILE A 16 6.07 45.77 -41.30
C ILE A 16 5.74 46.02 -39.84
N SER A 17 4.58 45.53 -39.39
CA SER A 17 4.30 45.30 -37.99
C SER A 17 5.42 44.43 -37.43
N GLY A 18 6.30 45.04 -36.64
CA GLY A 18 7.20 44.31 -35.78
C GLY A 18 6.35 43.50 -34.80
N CYS A 19 6.14 42.22 -35.11
CA CYS A 19 5.74 41.26 -34.11
C CYS A 19 6.87 41.20 -33.09
N ALA A 20 6.66 41.88 -31.96
CA ALA A 20 7.41 41.67 -30.74
C ALA A 20 7.51 40.15 -30.54
N HIS A 21 8.73 39.63 -30.68
CA HIS A 21 9.07 38.27 -30.34
C HIS A 21 8.97 38.20 -28.83
N ASP A 22 7.76 37.92 -28.33
CA ASP A 22 7.49 37.74 -26.93
C ASP A 22 8.43 36.64 -26.44
N ALA A 23 9.33 37.04 -25.55
CA ALA A 23 10.41 36.21 -25.06
C ALA A 23 9.80 34.90 -24.58
N ARG A 24 10.22 33.78 -25.18
CA ARG A 24 9.88 32.44 -24.71
C ARG A 24 10.45 32.32 -23.30
N LYS A 25 9.68 32.75 -22.31
CA LYS A 25 9.98 32.59 -20.90
C LYS A 25 10.15 31.08 -20.74
N GLU A 26 11.37 30.66 -20.52
CA GLU A 26 11.67 29.27 -20.27
C GLU A 26 11.05 28.98 -18.91
N TYR A 27 9.78 28.52 -18.92
CA TYR A 27 8.97 28.15 -17.75
C TYR A 27 9.53 26.87 -17.09
N SER A 28 10.84 26.87 -16.92
CA SER A 28 11.61 25.99 -16.05
C SER A 28 11.29 26.35 -14.60
N GLY A 29 11.53 25.45 -13.65
CA GLY A 29 11.33 25.69 -12.22
C GLY A 29 12.20 26.80 -11.61
N ALA A 30 12.67 27.78 -12.39
CA ALA A 30 13.50 28.91 -11.95
C ALA A 30 12.84 29.76 -10.85
N ASP A 31 11.50 29.82 -10.80
CA ASP A 31 10.75 30.48 -9.73
C ASP A 31 10.79 29.71 -8.39
N TYR A 32 11.29 28.46 -8.40
CA TYR A 32 11.33 27.55 -7.25
C TYR A 32 12.78 27.17 -6.89
N PRO A 33 13.39 27.86 -5.91
CA PRO A 33 14.72 27.51 -5.45
C PRO A 33 14.80 26.06 -5.00
N SER A 34 15.75 25.29 -5.53
CA SER A 34 15.90 23.87 -5.21
C SER A 34 16.19 23.60 -3.72
N SER A 35 16.68 24.60 -2.98
CA SER A 35 16.86 24.53 -1.53
C SER A 35 15.54 24.55 -0.75
N GLN A 36 14.46 25.12 -1.32
CA GLN A 36 13.15 25.25 -0.67
C GLN A 36 12.11 24.31 -1.26
N TYR A 37 12.24 23.98 -2.55
CA TYR A 37 11.26 23.19 -3.28
C TYR A 37 11.90 22.00 -3.98
N LEU A 38 11.11 20.95 -4.14
CA LEU A 38 11.35 19.87 -5.09
C LEU A 38 10.34 20.02 -6.23
N THR A 39 10.81 20.06 -7.46
CA THR A 39 9.95 20.29 -8.63
C THR A 39 10.11 19.19 -9.66
N ALA A 40 9.04 18.86 -10.38
CA ALA A 40 9.10 18.02 -11.57
C ALA A 40 8.13 18.53 -12.65
N THR A 41 8.56 18.43 -13.91
CA THR A 41 7.74 18.79 -15.06
C THR A 41 7.21 17.54 -15.75
N GLY A 42 5.90 17.49 -16.00
CA GLY A 42 5.23 16.44 -16.77
C GLY A 42 4.80 16.94 -18.15
N ILE A 43 4.68 16.02 -19.11
CA ILE A 43 4.31 16.33 -20.51
C ILE A 43 3.19 15.39 -20.95
N GLY A 44 2.15 15.87 -21.60
CA GLY A 44 1.04 15.02 -22.00
C GLY A 44 0.34 15.48 -23.26
N ARG A 45 -0.44 14.58 -23.87
CA ARG A 45 -1.37 14.90 -24.96
C ARG A 45 -2.63 15.59 -24.46
N SER A 46 -2.88 15.53 -23.15
CA SER A 46 -3.90 16.28 -22.45
C SER A 46 -3.33 16.94 -21.20
N GLU A 47 -4.03 17.94 -20.66
CA GLU A 47 -3.66 18.57 -19.40
C GLU A 47 -3.62 17.56 -18.25
N SER A 48 -4.61 16.66 -18.16
CA SER A 48 -4.66 15.62 -17.12
C SER A 48 -3.45 14.70 -17.18
N GLU A 49 -3.03 14.30 -18.38
CA GLU A 49 -1.85 13.44 -18.56
C GLU A 49 -0.57 14.17 -18.11
N ALA A 50 -0.41 15.44 -18.49
CA ALA A 50 0.73 16.25 -18.08
C ALA A 50 0.79 16.41 -16.55
N ARG A 51 -0.35 16.66 -15.90
CA ARG A 51 -0.47 16.76 -14.44
C ARG A 51 -0.05 15.45 -13.75
N ASN A 52 -0.59 14.31 -14.20
CA ASN A 52 -0.26 13.00 -13.65
C ASN A 52 1.24 12.69 -13.81
N GLN A 53 1.82 13.01 -14.97
CA GLN A 53 3.25 12.82 -15.19
C GLN A 53 4.12 13.73 -14.31
N ALA A 54 3.69 14.96 -14.04
CA ALA A 54 4.41 15.88 -13.18
C ALA A 54 4.46 15.37 -11.73
N VAL A 55 3.31 14.93 -11.20
CA VAL A 55 3.23 14.30 -9.87
C VAL A 55 4.07 13.03 -9.81
N ALA A 56 3.95 12.15 -10.81
CA ALA A 56 4.77 10.93 -10.92
C ALA A 56 6.27 11.24 -11.01
N GLY A 57 6.65 12.39 -11.58
CA GLY A 57 8.02 12.88 -11.60
C GLY A 57 8.59 13.09 -10.20
N ILE A 58 7.81 13.70 -9.30
CA ILE A 58 8.21 13.83 -7.89
C ILE A 58 8.22 12.45 -7.21
N SER A 59 7.21 11.62 -7.43
CA SER A 59 7.15 10.27 -6.83
C SER A 59 8.38 9.40 -7.14
N ARG A 60 8.85 9.41 -8.38
CA ARG A 60 10.04 8.65 -8.80
C ARG A 60 11.32 9.07 -8.07
N ILE A 61 11.41 10.32 -7.60
CA ILE A 61 12.58 10.80 -6.82
C ILE A 61 12.64 10.07 -5.46
N PHE A 62 11.50 9.72 -4.90
CA PHE A 62 11.40 9.04 -3.61
C PHE A 62 11.46 7.52 -3.74
N GLU A 63 10.70 6.92 -4.67
CA GLU A 63 10.43 5.47 -4.73
C GLU A 63 11.69 4.59 -4.56
N SER A 64 12.69 4.75 -5.43
CA SER A 64 13.91 3.93 -5.38
C SER A 64 14.75 4.17 -4.12
N ARG A 65 14.86 5.44 -3.68
CA ARG A 65 15.68 5.80 -2.52
C ARG A 65 15.04 5.34 -1.21
N VAL A 66 13.73 5.51 -1.09
CA VAL A 66 12.95 5.13 0.10
C VAL A 66 12.96 3.62 0.28
N TYR A 67 12.73 2.87 -0.80
CA TYR A 67 12.79 1.42 -0.78
C TYR A 67 14.18 0.93 -0.34
N SER A 68 15.25 1.42 -0.98
CA SER A 68 16.63 1.00 -0.68
C SER A 68 17.03 1.31 0.75
N ASP A 69 16.81 2.53 1.21
CA ASP A 69 17.19 2.96 2.57
C ASP A 69 16.38 2.23 3.65
N THR A 70 15.09 1.99 3.41
CA THR A 70 14.24 1.21 4.32
C THR A 70 14.72 -0.24 4.38
N MET A 71 15.05 -0.84 3.24
CA MET A 71 15.57 -2.21 3.18
C MET A 71 16.91 -2.34 3.90
N ASP A 72 17.85 -1.42 3.67
CA ASP A 72 19.14 -1.39 4.36
C ASP A 72 18.97 -1.27 5.87
N ARG A 73 18.02 -0.43 6.30
CA ARG A 73 17.65 -0.28 7.70
C ARG A 73 17.12 -1.58 8.28
N VAL A 74 16.19 -2.27 7.62
CA VAL A 74 15.70 -3.58 8.05
C VAL A 74 16.84 -4.59 8.15
N LYS A 75 17.68 -4.70 7.11
CA LYS A 75 18.82 -5.62 7.09
C LYS A 75 19.79 -5.36 8.24
N SER A 76 20.04 -4.11 8.60
CA SER A 76 20.87 -3.77 9.76
C SER A 76 20.30 -4.28 11.10
N VAL A 77 18.97 -4.32 11.22
CA VAL A 77 18.29 -4.87 12.39
C VAL A 77 18.32 -6.40 12.36
N VAL A 78 18.09 -7.03 11.21
CA VAL A 78 18.00 -8.50 11.08
C VAL A 78 19.37 -9.20 11.07
N LYS A 79 20.44 -8.58 10.55
CA LYS A 79 21.78 -9.21 10.50
C LYS A 79 22.34 -9.65 11.85
N GLY A 80 21.85 -9.10 12.96
CA GLY A 80 22.21 -9.54 14.31
C GLY A 80 21.08 -10.27 15.07
N SER A 81 20.02 -10.74 14.39
CA SER A 81 18.95 -11.53 15.01
C SER A 81 19.12 -13.05 14.88
N GLY A 82 20.03 -13.53 14.02
CA GLY A 82 20.28 -14.97 13.82
C GLY A 82 19.14 -15.76 13.18
N ASN A 83 17.97 -15.15 12.96
CA ASN A 83 16.79 -15.76 12.34
C ASN A 83 16.70 -15.38 10.86
N GLU A 84 16.43 -16.37 10.02
CA GLU A 84 15.88 -16.19 8.66
C GLU A 84 14.41 -15.76 8.78
N VAL A 85 14.18 -14.50 9.16
CA VAL A 85 12.84 -13.91 8.99
C VAL A 85 12.56 -13.87 7.50
N SER A 86 11.35 -14.26 7.07
CA SER A 86 10.98 -14.29 5.64
C SER A 86 11.21 -12.92 4.99
N GLU A 87 12.36 -12.80 4.32
CA GLU A 87 12.82 -11.57 3.66
C GLU A 87 11.80 -11.12 2.62
N GLN A 88 11.15 -12.09 1.95
CA GLN A 88 10.10 -11.86 0.96
C GLN A 88 8.87 -11.14 1.55
N SER A 89 8.42 -11.52 2.75
CA SER A 89 7.26 -10.88 3.39
C SER A 89 7.56 -9.46 3.86
N ILE A 90 8.80 -9.20 4.29
CA ILE A 90 9.21 -7.85 4.69
C ILE A 90 9.41 -6.98 3.45
N GLU A 91 10.00 -7.54 2.39
CA GLU A 91 10.18 -6.86 1.11
C GLU A 91 8.83 -6.41 0.52
N SER A 92 7.84 -7.31 0.47
CA SER A 92 6.51 -6.98 -0.03
C SER A 92 5.86 -5.86 0.80
N ASN A 93 5.98 -5.92 2.12
CA ASN A 93 5.46 -4.88 3.01
C ASN A 93 6.17 -3.53 2.79
N ILE A 94 7.49 -3.52 2.64
CA ILE A 94 8.24 -2.28 2.35
C ILE A 94 7.78 -1.70 1.01
N ARG A 95 7.58 -2.53 -0.02
CA ARG A 95 7.06 -2.09 -1.32
C ARG A 95 5.69 -1.43 -1.17
N VAL A 96 4.72 -2.12 -0.56
CA VAL A 96 3.36 -1.59 -0.33
C VAL A 96 3.38 -0.26 0.43
N VAL A 97 4.18 -0.15 1.50
CA VAL A 97 4.26 1.08 2.31
C VAL A 97 4.98 2.19 1.56
N SER A 98 5.99 1.87 0.75
CA SER A 98 6.74 2.84 -0.06
C SER A 98 5.90 3.41 -1.21
N ASP A 99 5.04 2.58 -1.80
CA ASP A 99 4.14 2.93 -2.92
C ASP A 99 2.99 3.86 -2.51
N MET A 100 2.76 4.06 -1.21
CA MET A 100 1.74 5.00 -0.71
C MET A 100 2.00 6.42 -1.21
N GLU A 101 0.95 7.07 -1.70
CA GLU A 101 0.99 8.39 -2.35
C GLU A 101 1.73 9.46 -1.52
N LEU A 102 2.55 10.26 -2.20
CA LEU A 102 3.25 11.39 -1.61
C LEU A 102 2.29 12.55 -1.34
N LYS A 103 1.87 12.67 -0.09
CA LYS A 103 1.09 13.82 0.38
C LYS A 103 1.91 15.12 0.30
N GLY A 104 1.24 16.20 -0.11
CA GLY A 104 1.82 17.55 -0.14
C GLY A 104 2.40 17.98 -1.49
N VAL A 105 2.40 17.10 -2.50
CA VAL A 105 2.71 17.50 -3.88
C VAL A 105 1.54 18.30 -4.46
N GLN A 106 1.85 19.44 -5.08
CA GLN A 106 0.87 20.31 -5.72
C GLN A 106 1.25 20.57 -7.17
N VAL A 107 0.27 20.58 -8.07
CA VAL A 107 0.49 21.10 -9.42
C VAL A 107 0.32 22.61 -9.37
N ASP A 108 1.42 23.34 -9.54
CA ASP A 108 1.41 24.80 -9.48
C ASP A 108 0.82 25.42 -10.76
N ARG A 109 1.26 24.93 -11.92
CA ARG A 109 0.83 25.47 -13.22
C ARG A 109 0.79 24.42 -14.32
N THR A 110 -0.08 24.67 -15.29
CA THR A 110 -0.20 23.92 -16.53
C THR A 110 -0.21 24.87 -17.71
N TRP A 111 0.35 24.45 -18.84
CA TRP A 111 0.33 25.25 -20.07
C TRP A 111 0.39 24.38 -21.32
N PHE A 112 -0.09 24.90 -22.43
CA PHE A 112 -0.04 24.24 -23.73
C PHE A 112 1.03 24.89 -24.62
N ASP A 113 2.01 24.11 -25.07
CA ASP A 113 2.99 24.57 -26.06
C ASP A 113 2.40 24.35 -27.47
N LYS A 114 1.86 25.42 -28.06
CA LYS A 114 1.28 25.39 -29.41
C LYS A 114 2.27 24.95 -30.49
N GLY A 115 3.56 25.23 -30.32
CA GLY A 115 4.59 24.86 -31.29
C GLY A 115 4.92 23.37 -31.26
N LYS A 116 4.73 22.71 -30.11
CA LYS A 116 4.95 21.26 -29.95
C LYS A 116 3.66 20.44 -29.91
N GLY A 117 2.50 21.09 -29.79
CA GLY A 117 1.20 20.42 -29.71
C GLY A 117 1.01 19.59 -28.44
N VAL A 118 1.69 19.93 -27.34
CA VAL A 118 1.66 19.17 -26.08
C VAL A 118 1.33 20.05 -24.88
N TYR A 119 0.76 19.44 -23.85
CA TYR A 119 0.54 20.04 -22.54
C TYR A 119 1.76 19.79 -21.65
N TYR A 120 2.07 20.78 -20.82
CA TYR A 120 3.06 20.72 -19.76
C TYR A 120 2.39 20.99 -18.42
N ALA A 121 2.93 20.42 -17.36
CA ALA A 121 2.54 20.71 -15.98
C ALA A 121 3.77 20.75 -15.08
N LEU A 122 3.79 21.66 -14.12
CA LEU A 122 4.84 21.76 -13.09
C LEU A 122 4.25 21.34 -11.75
N ALA A 123 4.79 20.26 -11.18
CA ALA A 123 4.52 19.85 -9.83
C ALA A 123 5.61 20.39 -8.90
N VAL A 124 5.20 20.81 -7.70
CA VAL A 124 6.07 21.39 -6.67
C VAL A 124 5.76 20.73 -5.32
N LEU A 125 6.79 20.57 -4.51
CA LEU A 125 6.72 20.11 -3.12
C LEU A 125 7.59 21.05 -2.27
N ASP A 126 6.95 21.75 -1.34
CA ASP A 126 7.65 22.57 -0.33
C ASP A 126 8.38 21.64 0.66
N ARG A 127 9.70 21.77 0.73
CA ARG A 127 10.54 20.89 1.55
C ARG A 127 10.29 21.12 3.03
N SER A 128 10.15 22.37 3.48
CA SER A 128 9.96 22.69 4.90
C SER A 128 8.61 22.17 5.38
N ARG A 129 7.54 22.47 4.64
CA ARG A 129 6.19 22.03 4.97
C ARG A 129 6.07 20.51 4.95
N ALA A 130 6.66 19.84 3.96
CA ALA A 130 6.71 18.38 3.92
C ALA A 130 7.50 17.83 5.12
N GLY A 131 8.63 18.45 5.47
CA GLY A 131 9.44 18.12 6.63
C GLY A 131 8.66 18.16 7.94
N ASP A 132 7.95 19.25 8.20
CA ASP A 132 7.17 19.44 9.42
C ASP A 132 6.00 18.45 9.54
N ASN A 133 5.32 18.20 8.43
CA ASN A 133 4.23 17.22 8.36
C ASN A 133 4.73 15.80 8.66
N TRP A 134 5.81 15.37 8.00
CA TRP A 134 6.39 14.04 8.18
C TRP A 134 7.01 13.84 9.56
N GLN A 135 7.63 14.87 10.14
CA GLN A 135 8.07 14.81 11.54
C GLN A 135 6.89 14.63 12.51
N SER A 136 5.76 15.29 12.24
CA SER A 136 4.55 15.13 13.05
C SER A 136 3.92 13.75 12.89
N GLU A 137 3.85 13.22 11.67
CA GLU A 137 3.40 11.85 11.39
C GLU A 137 4.27 10.81 12.10
N ILE A 138 5.58 10.99 12.05
CA ILE A 138 6.53 10.16 12.77
C ILE A 138 6.29 10.18 14.29
N ARG A 139 6.03 11.35 14.90
CA ARG A 139 5.72 11.45 16.34
C ARG A 139 4.44 10.69 16.71
N ASN A 140 3.43 10.73 15.84
CA ASN A 140 2.20 9.98 16.03
C ASN A 140 2.48 8.46 15.96
N ILE A 141 3.29 8.02 14.99
CA ILE A 141 3.68 6.61 14.88
C ILE A 141 4.51 6.16 16.09
N ASP A 142 5.47 6.97 16.55
CA ASP A 142 6.26 6.66 17.75
C ASP A 142 5.35 6.50 18.99
N SER A 143 4.34 7.36 19.14
CA SER A 143 3.36 7.27 20.23
C SER A 143 2.50 6.01 20.11
N SER A 144 2.12 5.62 18.90
CA SER A 144 1.40 4.37 18.63
C SER A 144 2.27 3.14 18.97
N ILE A 145 3.55 3.16 18.61
CA ILE A 145 4.49 2.09 18.95
C ILE A 145 4.59 1.94 20.47
N GLU A 146 4.76 3.04 21.21
CA GLU A 146 4.81 3.02 22.67
C GLU A 146 3.52 2.43 23.26
N GLY A 147 2.36 2.84 22.74
CA GLY A 147 1.07 2.27 23.14
C GLY A 147 1.00 0.75 22.94
N GLU A 148 1.47 0.24 21.81
CA GLU A 148 1.51 -1.20 21.54
C GLU A 148 2.53 -1.94 22.42
N TYR A 149 3.63 -1.31 22.85
CA TYR A 149 4.51 -1.88 23.87
C TYR A 149 3.81 -1.99 25.23
N GLN A 150 2.94 -1.05 25.59
CA GLN A 150 2.13 -1.16 26.81
C GLN A 150 1.13 -2.32 26.71
N VAL A 151 0.54 -2.55 25.53
CA VAL A 151 -0.30 -3.73 25.26
C VAL A 151 0.54 -5.01 25.39
N LEU A 152 1.70 -5.08 24.72
CA LEU A 152 2.61 -6.23 24.78
C LEU A 152 3.02 -6.60 26.21
N ASN A 153 3.30 -5.60 27.06
CA ASN A 153 3.70 -5.81 28.46
C ASN A 153 2.55 -6.31 29.34
N LYS A 154 1.30 -6.00 28.99
CA LYS A 154 0.09 -6.40 29.73
C LYS A 154 -0.60 -7.63 29.15
N ALA A 155 -0.20 -8.06 27.96
CA ALA A 155 -0.86 -9.12 27.21
C ALA A 155 -0.88 -10.44 28.00
N GLY A 156 -2.08 -10.98 28.16
CA GLY A 156 -2.34 -12.18 28.97
C GLY A 156 -2.19 -13.48 28.18
N SER A 157 -2.22 -13.41 26.85
CA SER A 157 -2.19 -14.55 25.94
C SER A 157 -1.02 -14.50 24.95
N ARG A 158 -0.68 -15.64 24.34
CA ARG A 158 0.29 -15.69 23.24
C ARG A 158 -0.22 -14.95 22.01
N PHE A 159 -1.52 -15.02 21.74
CA PHE A 159 -2.15 -14.37 20.61
C PHE A 159 -2.05 -12.84 20.72
N GLU A 160 -2.44 -12.26 21.87
CA GLU A 160 -2.33 -10.82 22.12
C GLU A 160 -0.89 -10.32 21.98
N ARG A 161 0.07 -11.05 22.56
CA ARG A 161 1.50 -10.72 22.43
C ARG A 161 1.95 -10.73 20.98
N TYR A 162 1.56 -11.76 20.22
CA TYR A 162 1.89 -11.88 18.81
C TYR A 162 1.30 -10.71 18.00
N MET A 163 0.02 -10.39 18.19
CA MET A 163 -0.64 -9.28 17.49
C MET A 163 -0.01 -7.92 17.84
N ALA A 164 0.31 -7.66 19.11
CA ALA A 164 0.99 -6.42 19.52
C ALA A 164 2.36 -6.29 18.84
N LEU A 165 3.15 -7.37 18.78
CA LEU A 165 4.45 -7.37 18.10
C LEU A 165 4.31 -7.11 16.59
N LYS A 166 3.30 -7.71 15.93
CA LYS A 166 3.02 -7.47 14.51
C LYS A 166 2.65 -6.01 14.24
N LYS A 167 1.81 -5.40 15.09
CA LYS A 167 1.47 -3.98 15.00
C LYS A 167 2.67 -3.05 15.23
N ILE A 168 3.54 -3.37 16.20
CA ILE A 168 4.80 -2.64 16.41
C ILE A 168 5.67 -2.71 15.15
N LEU A 169 5.85 -3.91 14.58
CA LEU A 169 6.65 -4.09 13.37
C LEU A 169 6.10 -3.28 12.19
N LYS A 170 4.78 -3.35 11.95
CA LYS A 170 4.11 -2.59 10.89
C LYS A 170 4.30 -1.08 11.06
N SER A 171 4.04 -0.58 12.26
CA SER A 171 4.20 0.84 12.60
C SER A 171 5.66 1.29 12.43
N TRP A 172 6.60 0.44 12.83
CA TRP A 172 8.02 0.71 12.64
C TRP A 172 8.42 0.77 11.16
N LEU A 173 7.93 -0.14 10.31
CA LEU A 173 8.18 -0.09 8.87
C LEU A 173 7.63 1.21 8.24
N GLN A 174 6.41 1.60 8.60
CA GLN A 174 5.81 2.88 8.18
C GLN A 174 6.65 4.08 8.60
N ARG A 175 7.15 4.06 9.84
CA ARG A 175 8.06 5.08 10.36
C ARG A 175 9.34 5.19 9.53
N GLU A 176 10.01 4.07 9.23
CA GLU A 176 11.27 4.08 8.49
C GLU A 176 11.07 4.58 7.05
N VAL A 177 9.94 4.28 6.40
CA VAL A 177 9.58 4.85 5.10
C VAL A 177 9.52 6.39 5.16
N ILE A 178 8.88 6.96 6.18
CA ILE A 178 8.78 8.42 6.34
C ILE A 178 10.14 9.04 6.72
N VAL A 179 10.93 8.36 7.54
CA VAL A 179 12.31 8.77 7.87
C VAL A 179 13.17 8.83 6.60
N SER A 180 13.01 7.86 5.70
CA SER A 180 13.72 7.88 4.43
C SER A 180 13.28 9.04 3.53
N ARG A 181 11.97 9.33 3.47
CA ARG A 181 11.43 10.51 2.76
C ARG A 181 12.04 11.81 3.28
N LEU A 182 12.16 11.97 4.61
CA LEU A 182 12.85 13.12 5.21
C LEU A 182 14.31 13.23 4.76
N ARG A 183 15.02 12.10 4.72
CA ARG A 183 16.42 12.05 4.28
C ARG A 183 16.59 12.45 2.82
N VAL A 184 15.67 12.03 1.93
CA VAL A 184 15.65 12.46 0.52
C VAL A 184 15.54 13.98 0.41
N LEU A 185 14.79 14.63 1.31
CA LEU A 185 14.70 16.09 1.35
C LEU A 185 15.91 16.79 1.97
N GLY A 186 16.82 16.05 2.62
CA GLY A 186 18.01 16.57 3.30
C GLY A 186 17.81 16.80 4.80
N PHE A 187 16.68 16.38 5.36
CA PHE A 187 16.44 16.47 6.80
C PHE A 187 17.02 15.25 7.53
N THR A 188 17.58 15.50 8.71
CA THR A 188 18.00 14.44 9.64
C THR A 188 17.06 14.42 10.83
N ARG A 189 16.60 13.23 11.20
CA ARG A 189 15.86 13.07 12.45
C ARG A 189 16.83 13.16 13.62
N LYS A 190 16.45 13.95 14.63
CA LYS A 190 17.09 13.93 15.94
C LYS A 190 16.34 12.99 16.88
N GLY A 191 17.08 12.32 17.77
CA GLY A 191 16.54 11.46 18.82
C GLY A 191 16.47 9.98 18.44
N THR A 192 16.91 9.14 19.38
CA THR A 192 16.84 7.68 19.30
C THR A 192 15.50 7.23 19.91
N PRO A 193 14.75 6.33 19.24
CA PRO A 193 13.59 5.72 19.87
C PRO A 193 13.96 4.98 21.16
N SER A 194 13.07 5.00 22.15
CA SER A 194 13.23 4.29 23.43
C SER A 194 13.10 2.77 23.30
N TYR A 195 12.57 2.27 22.18
CA TYR A 195 12.21 0.87 22.01
C TYR A 195 13.27 0.06 21.25
N ASN A 196 13.40 -1.22 21.61
CA ASN A 196 14.32 -2.16 20.98
C ASN A 196 13.63 -2.98 19.88
N ILE A 197 13.60 -2.44 18.66
CA ILE A 197 12.97 -3.13 17.52
C ILE A 197 13.59 -4.51 17.20
N ARG A 198 14.88 -4.73 17.49
CA ARG A 198 15.54 -6.02 17.28
C ARG A 198 14.85 -7.13 18.08
N SER A 199 14.42 -6.82 19.31
CA SER A 199 13.68 -7.79 20.13
C SER A 199 12.37 -8.24 19.49
N VAL A 200 11.66 -7.33 18.80
CA VAL A 200 10.40 -7.62 18.10
C VAL A 200 10.63 -8.60 16.96
N PHE A 201 11.65 -8.36 16.13
CA PHE A 201 12.04 -9.29 15.05
C PHE A 201 12.39 -10.69 15.57
N ASN A 202 12.97 -10.80 16.77
CA ASN A 202 13.32 -12.08 17.37
C ASN A 202 12.10 -12.81 17.95
N MET A 203 11.17 -12.08 18.56
CA MET A 203 10.04 -12.66 19.28
C MET A 203 8.92 -13.16 18.36
N ILE A 204 8.66 -12.48 17.22
CA ILE A 204 7.60 -12.87 16.28
C ILE A 204 7.72 -14.34 15.82
N PRO A 205 8.85 -14.80 15.24
CA PRO A 205 8.98 -16.18 14.78
C PRO A 205 8.93 -17.20 15.91
N VAL A 206 9.43 -16.86 17.11
CA VAL A 206 9.36 -17.73 18.29
C VAL A 206 7.92 -17.91 18.76
N LEU A 207 7.13 -16.83 18.86
CA LEU A 207 5.72 -16.95 19.23
C LEU A 207 4.91 -17.68 18.16
N LYS A 208 5.19 -17.38 16.88
CA LYS A 208 4.50 -18.03 15.76
C LYS A 208 4.69 -19.56 15.76
N SER A 209 5.90 -20.03 16.03
CA SER A 209 6.21 -21.47 16.10
C SER A 209 5.73 -22.17 17.37
N GLN A 210 5.22 -21.44 18.35
CA GLN A 210 4.69 -21.98 19.60
C GLN A 210 3.18 -21.84 19.72
N MET A 211 2.55 -21.02 18.88
CA MET A 211 1.12 -20.74 18.91
C MET A 211 0.34 -21.84 18.21
N LEU A 212 -0.46 -22.60 18.97
CA LEU A 212 -1.31 -23.66 18.45
C LEU A 212 -2.66 -23.12 17.98
N ILE A 213 -2.98 -23.36 16.72
CA ILE A 213 -4.26 -22.97 16.12
C ILE A 213 -5.12 -24.21 15.90
N CYS A 214 -6.35 -24.21 16.43
CA CYS A 214 -7.35 -25.22 16.15
C CYS A 214 -8.43 -24.65 15.22
N ILE A 215 -8.90 -25.46 14.26
CA ILE A 215 -9.93 -25.07 13.29
C ILE A 215 -11.12 -26.01 13.46
N ASP A 216 -12.21 -25.47 14.00
CA ASP A 216 -13.46 -26.18 14.27
C ASP A 216 -14.60 -25.53 13.49
N ILE A 217 -14.81 -26.01 12.26
CA ILE A 217 -15.84 -25.48 11.37
C ILE A 217 -16.84 -26.56 11.00
N ASN A 218 -18.11 -26.17 10.89
CA ASN A 218 -19.26 -27.06 10.67
C ASN A 218 -20.03 -26.70 9.39
N GLY A 219 -20.93 -27.58 8.95
CA GLY A 219 -21.78 -27.39 7.76
C GLY A 219 -21.34 -28.15 6.49
N ASP A 220 -21.99 -27.87 5.36
CA ASP A 220 -22.03 -28.75 4.17
C ASP A 220 -20.65 -29.20 3.67
N TYR A 221 -19.73 -28.24 3.46
CA TYR A 221 -18.39 -28.47 2.92
C TYR A 221 -17.29 -28.08 3.89
N ALA A 222 -17.58 -28.18 5.19
CA ALA A 222 -16.68 -27.76 6.26
C ALA A 222 -15.31 -28.44 6.17
N LYS A 223 -15.25 -29.75 5.92
CA LYS A 223 -13.97 -30.48 5.78
C LYS A 223 -13.05 -29.87 4.72
N LYS A 224 -13.60 -29.54 3.54
CA LYS A 224 -12.84 -28.98 2.41
C LYS A 224 -12.33 -27.56 2.70
N ILE A 225 -13.14 -26.74 3.37
CA ILE A 225 -12.71 -25.42 3.83
C ILE A 225 -11.63 -25.57 4.90
N ARG A 226 -11.79 -26.50 5.86
CA ARG A 226 -10.84 -26.72 6.96
C ARG A 226 -9.48 -27.11 6.42
N GLU A 227 -9.43 -28.04 5.47
CA GLU A 227 -8.20 -28.44 4.78
C GLU A 227 -7.51 -27.25 4.12
N ARG A 228 -8.26 -26.42 3.37
CA ARG A 228 -7.71 -25.22 2.73
C ARG A 228 -7.15 -24.21 3.74
N LEU A 229 -7.85 -23.98 4.85
CA LEU A 229 -7.41 -23.08 5.92
C LEU A 229 -6.15 -23.63 6.60
N SER A 230 -6.13 -24.92 6.93
CA SER A 230 -4.97 -25.61 7.52
C SER A 230 -3.74 -25.51 6.61
N GLU A 231 -3.89 -25.79 5.31
CA GLU A 231 -2.80 -25.65 4.34
C GLU A 231 -2.27 -24.21 4.28
N ALA A 232 -3.15 -23.22 4.26
CA ALA A 232 -2.79 -21.82 4.21
C ALA A 232 -2.03 -21.37 5.47
N LEU A 233 -2.54 -21.71 6.65
CA LEU A 233 -1.92 -21.37 7.94
C LEU A 233 -0.58 -22.10 8.15
N ALA A 234 -0.54 -23.41 7.87
CA ALA A 234 0.68 -24.21 7.97
C ALA A 234 1.74 -23.73 6.97
N GLY A 235 1.33 -23.40 5.73
CA GLY A 235 2.20 -22.81 4.72
C GLY A 235 2.74 -21.42 5.10
N SER A 236 2.03 -20.68 5.96
CA SER A 236 2.55 -19.45 6.57
C SER A 236 3.50 -19.73 7.75
N GLY A 237 3.47 -20.93 8.34
CA GLY A 237 4.34 -21.32 9.47
C GLY A 237 3.65 -21.29 10.84
N PHE A 238 2.32 -21.26 10.89
CA PHE A 238 1.57 -21.50 12.14
C PHE A 238 1.47 -23.01 12.42
N LEU A 239 1.42 -23.38 13.69
CA LEU A 239 1.17 -24.76 14.09
C LEU A 239 -0.33 -25.05 14.16
N ILE A 240 -0.77 -26.10 13.48
CA ILE A 240 -2.15 -26.57 13.52
C ILE A 240 -2.29 -27.71 14.54
N SER A 241 -3.29 -27.60 15.40
CA SER A 241 -3.65 -28.60 16.40
C SER A 241 -5.05 -29.16 16.12
N ASN A 242 -5.21 -30.47 16.33
CA ASN A 242 -6.53 -31.11 16.40
C ASN A 242 -7.07 -31.15 17.85
N ASP A 243 -6.24 -30.77 18.83
CA ASP A 243 -6.60 -30.73 20.25
C ASP A 243 -7.11 -29.33 20.59
N HIS A 244 -8.42 -29.25 20.83
CA HIS A 244 -9.14 -28.02 21.15
C HIS A 244 -8.69 -27.42 22.49
N ASP A 245 -8.30 -28.23 23.47
CA ASP A 245 -8.01 -27.75 24.82
C ASP A 245 -6.60 -27.17 24.94
N LYS A 246 -5.71 -27.53 24.03
CA LYS A 246 -4.35 -27.00 23.94
C LYS A 246 -4.21 -25.81 22.99
N ALA A 247 -5.26 -25.45 22.28
CA ALA A 247 -5.21 -24.36 21.30
C ALA A 247 -5.04 -22.99 21.99
N ASP A 248 -4.12 -22.17 21.48
CA ASP A 248 -4.01 -20.75 21.83
C ASP A 248 -5.06 -19.93 21.08
N VAL A 249 -5.33 -20.33 19.83
CA VAL A 249 -6.31 -19.70 18.95
C VAL A 249 -7.28 -20.75 18.46
N LEU A 250 -8.57 -20.45 18.56
CA LEU A 250 -9.63 -21.28 18.01
C LEU A 250 -10.31 -20.52 16.87
N ILE A 251 -10.35 -21.14 15.70
CA ILE A 251 -11.12 -20.66 14.56
C ILE A 251 -12.38 -21.49 14.50
N THR A 252 -13.51 -20.87 14.82
CA THR A 252 -14.83 -21.51 14.72
C THR A 252 -15.61 -20.97 13.54
N GLY A 253 -16.61 -21.70 13.05
CA GLY A 253 -17.46 -21.15 12.01
C GLY A 253 -18.40 -22.13 11.33
N MET A 254 -19.12 -21.62 10.33
CA MET A 254 -20.05 -22.40 9.52
C MET A 254 -19.85 -22.18 8.02
N VAL A 255 -20.06 -23.25 7.27
CA VAL A 255 -20.13 -23.26 5.81
C VAL A 255 -21.56 -23.61 5.40
N VAL A 256 -22.20 -22.71 4.67
CA VAL A 256 -23.57 -22.91 4.17
C VAL A 256 -23.59 -22.77 2.66
N VAL A 257 -24.21 -23.73 1.97
CA VAL A 257 -24.40 -23.69 0.53
C VAL A 257 -25.89 -23.68 0.19
N ASN A 258 -26.32 -22.62 -0.49
CA ASN A 258 -27.71 -22.47 -0.90
C ASN A 258 -27.86 -22.40 -2.42
N PRO A 259 -28.95 -22.93 -3.00
CA PRO A 259 -29.31 -22.66 -4.38
C PRO A 259 -29.60 -21.18 -4.59
N VAL A 260 -29.30 -20.69 -5.79
CA VAL A 260 -29.62 -19.32 -6.19
C VAL A 260 -30.47 -19.37 -7.44
N GLU A 261 -31.71 -18.91 -7.32
CA GLU A 261 -32.59 -18.79 -8.47
C GLU A 261 -32.18 -17.58 -9.32
N LEU A 262 -31.70 -17.86 -10.52
CA LEU A 262 -31.54 -16.87 -11.58
C LEU A 262 -32.40 -17.31 -12.75
N LYS A 263 -33.12 -16.37 -13.38
CA LYS A 263 -33.95 -16.62 -14.57
C LYS A 263 -33.08 -16.89 -15.81
N ASN A 264 -32.30 -17.96 -15.77
CA ASN A 264 -31.40 -18.39 -16.84
C ASN A 264 -31.63 -19.89 -17.14
N PRO A 265 -32.40 -20.22 -18.19
CA PRO A 265 -32.73 -21.60 -18.53
C PRO A 265 -31.48 -22.46 -18.77
N GLY A 266 -31.46 -23.67 -18.23
CA GLY A 266 -30.37 -24.64 -18.41
C GLY A 266 -29.15 -24.42 -17.52
N TRP A 267 -29.19 -23.45 -16.60
CA TRP A 267 -28.13 -23.19 -15.62
C TRP A 267 -28.65 -23.28 -14.19
N GLU A 268 -27.92 -24.01 -13.37
CA GLU A 268 -28.14 -24.11 -11.93
C GLU A 268 -27.03 -23.34 -11.21
N PHE A 269 -27.39 -22.59 -10.17
CA PHE A 269 -26.45 -21.75 -9.43
C PHE A 269 -26.44 -22.11 -7.95
N ALA A 270 -25.26 -22.06 -7.35
CA ALA A 270 -25.05 -22.23 -5.93
C ALA A 270 -24.27 -21.03 -5.36
N ARG A 271 -24.59 -20.67 -4.12
CA ARG A 271 -23.80 -19.73 -3.32
C ARG A 271 -23.27 -20.43 -2.09
N ALA A 272 -21.95 -20.48 -1.98
CA ALA A 272 -21.27 -20.89 -0.76
C ALA A 272 -20.98 -19.65 0.08
N THR A 273 -21.31 -19.71 1.37
CA THR A 273 -21.00 -18.67 2.37
C THR A 273 -20.21 -19.32 3.50
N VAL A 274 -19.09 -18.71 3.87
CA VAL A 274 -18.24 -19.12 4.99
C VAL A 274 -18.18 -17.97 5.97
N ALA A 275 -18.59 -18.22 7.20
CA ALA A 275 -18.48 -17.28 8.31
C ALA A 275 -17.60 -17.91 9.40
N LEU A 276 -16.53 -17.21 9.78
CA LEU A 276 -15.56 -17.64 10.77
C LEU A 276 -15.43 -16.60 11.89
N SER A 277 -15.19 -17.07 13.11
CA SER A 277 -14.77 -16.27 14.26
C SER A 277 -13.42 -16.78 14.75
N VAL A 278 -12.47 -15.86 14.93
CA VAL A 278 -11.16 -16.10 15.53
C VAL A 278 -11.26 -15.77 17.01
N ILE A 279 -10.93 -16.73 17.86
CA ILE A 279 -11.10 -16.64 19.31
C ILE A 279 -9.74 -16.84 19.97
N ASP A 280 -9.35 -15.90 20.82
CA ASP A 280 -8.23 -16.08 21.74
C ASP A 280 -8.70 -16.98 22.88
N ARG A 281 -8.13 -18.19 22.97
CA ARG A 281 -8.59 -19.18 23.95
C ARG A 281 -8.22 -18.87 25.38
N LYS A 282 -7.23 -18.01 25.60
CA LYS A 282 -6.86 -17.59 26.95
C LYS A 282 -7.83 -16.57 27.52
N THR A 283 -8.32 -15.65 26.69
CA THR A 283 -9.24 -14.57 27.11
C THR A 283 -10.71 -14.89 26.83
N GLY A 284 -10.99 -15.83 25.92
CA GLY A 284 -12.33 -16.15 25.43
C GLY A 284 -12.92 -15.11 24.48
N SER A 285 -12.14 -14.08 24.13
CA SER A 285 -12.63 -12.98 23.29
C SER A 285 -12.63 -13.36 21.81
N ILE A 286 -13.69 -12.97 21.10
CA ILE A 286 -13.69 -12.96 19.64
C ILE A 286 -12.82 -11.79 19.20
N VAL A 287 -11.69 -12.11 18.59
CA VAL A 287 -10.68 -11.13 18.16
C VAL A 287 -10.82 -10.78 16.69
N GLY A 288 -11.42 -11.65 15.88
CA GLY A 288 -11.68 -11.39 14.47
C GLY A 288 -12.89 -12.13 13.94
N GLU A 289 -13.55 -11.54 12.95
CA GLU A 289 -14.68 -12.13 12.24
C GLU A 289 -14.45 -12.03 10.74
N ILE A 290 -14.73 -13.10 10.02
CA ILE A 290 -14.48 -13.23 8.59
C ILE A 290 -15.73 -13.80 7.95
N THR A 291 -16.29 -13.09 6.97
CA THR A 291 -17.40 -13.59 6.17
C THR A 291 -17.08 -13.43 4.71
N GLN A 292 -17.09 -14.55 3.99
CA GLN A 292 -16.88 -14.58 2.55
C GLN A 292 -17.97 -15.40 1.87
N ASN A 293 -18.33 -14.99 0.67
CA ASN A 293 -19.25 -15.77 -0.15
C ASN A 293 -18.81 -15.76 -1.61
N ALA A 294 -19.15 -16.84 -2.31
CA ALA A 294 -18.98 -16.91 -3.74
C ALA A 294 -20.16 -17.62 -4.37
N ARG A 295 -20.56 -17.11 -5.54
CA ARG A 295 -21.52 -17.76 -6.42
C ARG A 295 -20.82 -18.35 -7.63
N ALA A 296 -21.25 -19.53 -8.03
CA ALA A 296 -20.92 -20.15 -9.30
C ALA A 296 -22.17 -20.76 -9.94
N GLY A 297 -22.13 -20.97 -11.25
CA GLY A 297 -23.17 -21.64 -12.01
C GLY A 297 -22.58 -22.76 -12.83
N HIS A 298 -23.38 -23.79 -13.08
CA HIS A 298 -23.06 -24.91 -13.94
C HIS A 298 -24.35 -25.50 -14.52
N ILE A 299 -24.24 -26.43 -15.48
CA ILE A 299 -25.39 -27.18 -15.99
C ILE A 299 -26.01 -28.14 -14.96
N THR A 300 -25.33 -28.36 -13.83
CA THR A 300 -25.79 -29.21 -12.72
C THR A 300 -25.48 -28.53 -11.39
N TYR A 301 -26.39 -28.66 -10.42
CA TYR A 301 -26.25 -28.01 -9.11
C TYR A 301 -25.03 -28.52 -8.37
N ALA A 302 -24.75 -29.83 -8.42
CA ALA A 302 -23.60 -30.43 -7.76
C ALA A 302 -22.26 -29.79 -8.18
N GLU A 303 -22.07 -29.54 -9.47
CA GLU A 303 -20.87 -28.87 -9.99
C GLU A 303 -20.87 -27.38 -9.66
N ALA A 304 -22.03 -26.71 -9.75
CA ALA A 304 -22.16 -25.31 -9.33
C ALA A 304 -21.74 -25.13 -7.86
N VAL A 305 -22.10 -26.08 -6.99
CA VAL A 305 -21.70 -26.13 -5.59
C VAL A 305 -20.18 -26.30 -5.46
N GLN A 306 -19.57 -27.29 -6.13
CA GLN A 306 -18.12 -27.52 -6.07
C GLN A 306 -17.32 -26.28 -6.51
N MET A 307 -17.77 -25.61 -7.57
CA MET A 307 -17.18 -24.38 -8.07
C MET A 307 -17.35 -23.22 -7.07
N ALA A 308 -18.53 -23.05 -6.48
CA ALA A 308 -18.78 -22.01 -5.49
C ALA A 308 -17.90 -22.18 -4.23
N VAL A 309 -17.81 -23.42 -3.71
CA VAL A 309 -16.95 -23.76 -2.56
C VAL A 309 -15.48 -23.54 -2.88
N LYS A 310 -15.00 -23.95 -4.07
CA LYS A 310 -13.63 -23.69 -4.51
C LYS A 310 -13.34 -22.19 -4.64
N LYS A 311 -14.31 -21.42 -5.13
CA LYS A 311 -14.16 -19.98 -5.35
C LYS A 311 -14.13 -19.19 -4.03
N VAL A 312 -14.88 -19.61 -3.01
CA VAL A 312 -14.86 -18.94 -1.69
C VAL A 312 -13.65 -19.33 -0.83
N SER A 313 -13.08 -20.53 -1.03
CA SER A 313 -12.01 -21.07 -0.17
C SER A 313 -10.70 -20.25 -0.21
N GLY A 314 -10.35 -19.70 -1.38
CA GLY A 314 -9.17 -18.83 -1.53
C GLY A 314 -9.32 -17.50 -0.76
N PRO A 315 -10.37 -16.70 -1.03
CA PRO A 315 -10.63 -15.45 -0.33
C PRO A 315 -10.73 -15.59 1.19
N VAL A 316 -11.43 -16.62 1.70
CA VAL A 316 -11.56 -16.82 3.15
C VAL A 316 -10.22 -17.17 3.81
N ALA A 317 -9.41 -18.02 3.17
CA ALA A 317 -8.06 -18.33 3.65
C ALA A 317 -7.13 -17.12 3.60
N GLY A 318 -7.23 -16.33 2.53
CA GLY A 318 -6.46 -15.09 2.36
C GLY A 318 -6.81 -14.05 3.42
N GLN A 319 -8.11 -13.84 3.70
CA GLN A 319 -8.55 -12.89 4.74
C GLN A 319 -8.15 -13.36 6.14
N LEU A 320 -8.22 -14.67 6.41
CA LEU A 320 -7.75 -15.23 7.69
C LEU A 320 -6.26 -15.03 7.87
N LEU A 321 -5.46 -15.32 6.84
CA LEU A 321 -4.03 -15.07 6.87
C LEU A 321 -3.72 -13.58 7.04
N GLY A 322 -4.39 -12.71 6.28
CA GLY A 322 -4.23 -11.27 6.40
C GLY A 322 -4.54 -10.77 7.80
N TYR A 323 -5.60 -11.27 8.44
CA TYR A 323 -5.93 -10.94 9.82
C TYR A 323 -4.82 -11.34 10.82
N LEU A 324 -4.13 -12.47 10.59
CA LEU A 324 -3.05 -12.93 11.46
C LEU A 324 -1.69 -12.30 11.11
N GLU A 325 -1.45 -11.91 9.86
CA GLU A 325 -0.14 -11.51 9.35
C GLU A 325 0.02 -10.01 9.03
N GLU A 326 -1.06 -9.23 8.92
CA GLU A 326 -1.04 -7.80 8.56
C GLU A 326 -1.48 -6.88 9.70
#